data_AF-A0A2V8MWK7-F1
#
_entry.id   AF-A0A2V8MWK7-F1
#
_cell.length_a   1.000
_cell.length_b   1.000
_cell.length_c   1.000
_cell.angle_alpha   90.00
_cell.angle_beta   90.00
_cell.angle_gamma   90.00
#
_symmetry.space_group_name_H-M   'P 1'
#
loop_
_entity.id
_entity.type
_entity.pdbx_description
1 polymer ?
#
loop_
_entity_poly.entity_id
_entity_poly.type
_entity_poly.pdbx_seq_one_letter_code
_entity_poly.pdbx_strand_id
1 'polypeptide(L)'
;MFAVALSIVLAFTQATHTGTIVGIVKLPDSTKALGSARVVLLPPKYTELWNKQVQTRLDNYWEIFKPEFVTNKQRFMEFDRLAQIEALRYVTSNMRRDLGDGASKLMKESSPAGQFEFTVIPFGTYQLLVQATVNGQDIVWSKAVDVQSDIPIFVDLGKPVS
;
A
#
# COMPACT_ATOMS: atom_id res chain seq x y z
N MET A 1 -42.82 27.51 1.26
CA MET A 1 -41.34 27.46 1.23
C MET A 1 -40.81 26.41 2.23
N PHE A 2 -41.10 25.12 2.03
CA PHE A 2 -40.56 24.04 2.87
C PHE A 2 -39.90 22.91 2.05
N ALA A 3 -40.11 22.89 0.73
CA ALA A 3 -39.55 21.85 -0.15
C ALA A 3 -38.06 22.04 -0.50
N VAL A 4 -37.51 23.25 -0.35
CA VAL A 4 -36.12 23.55 -0.70
C VAL A 4 -35.15 23.08 0.40
N ALA A 5 -35.59 23.09 1.67
CA ALA A 5 -34.75 22.68 2.79
C ALA A 5 -34.49 21.16 2.82
N LEU A 6 -35.40 20.34 2.29
CA LEU A 6 -35.24 18.88 2.25
C LEU A 6 -34.25 18.40 1.17
N SER A 7 -34.09 19.17 0.10
CA SER A 7 -33.20 18.82 -1.03
C SER A 7 -31.71 19.01 -0.68
N ILE A 8 -31.40 19.91 0.25
CA ILE A 8 -30.02 20.16 0.70
C ILE A 8 -29.55 19.07 1.68
N VAL A 9 -30.46 18.49 2.47
CA VAL A 9 -30.13 17.41 3.41
C VAL A 9 -29.84 16.09 2.68
N LEU A 10 -30.52 15.82 1.56
CA LEU A 10 -30.29 14.62 0.73
C LEU A 10 -28.97 14.68 -0.07
N ALA A 11 -28.40 15.86 -0.29
CA ALA A 11 -27.12 15.99 -1.00
C ALA A 11 -25.90 15.56 -0.15
N PHE A 12 -26.03 15.55 1.19
CA PHE A 12 -24.99 15.06 2.11
C PHE A 12 -25.01 13.55 2.31
N THR A 13 -26.02 12.86 1.78
CA THR A 13 -26.12 11.39 1.77
C THR A 13 -25.90 10.85 0.37
N GLN A 14 -24.90 11.36 -0.36
CA GLN A 14 -24.37 10.54 -1.46
C GLN A 14 -23.84 9.27 -0.82
N ALA A 15 -24.56 8.16 -1.03
CA ALA A 15 -24.11 6.85 -0.66
C ALA A 15 -22.77 6.63 -1.37
N THR A 16 -21.67 6.86 -0.65
CA THR A 16 -20.36 6.49 -1.14
C THR A 16 -20.41 4.99 -1.29
N HIS A 17 -20.54 4.50 -2.52
CA HIS A 17 -20.50 3.08 -2.77
C HIS A 17 -19.17 2.55 -2.21
N THR A 18 -19.28 1.51 -1.38
CA THR A 18 -18.12 0.91 -0.73
C THR A 18 -18.03 -0.56 -1.07
N GLY A 19 -16.79 -1.04 -1.19
CA GLY A 19 -16.48 -2.44 -1.41
C GLY A 19 -15.60 -2.99 -0.27
N THR A 20 -15.26 -4.27 -0.43
CA THR A 20 -14.39 -5.00 0.49
C THR A 20 -13.26 -5.63 -0.31
N ILE A 21 -12.03 -5.54 0.21
CA ILE A 21 -10.86 -6.22 -0.32
C ILE A 21 -10.45 -7.27 0.69
N VAL A 22 -10.47 -8.54 0.28
CA VAL A 22 -9.95 -9.67 1.05
C VAL A 22 -8.73 -10.19 0.33
N GLY A 23 -7.68 -10.56 1.05
CA GLY A 23 -6.52 -11.11 0.37
C GLY A 23 -5.62 -11.96 1.22
N ILE A 24 -4.64 -12.54 0.54
CA ILE A 24 -3.59 -13.37 1.12
C ILE A 24 -2.22 -12.88 0.66
N VAL A 25 -1.31 -12.80 1.62
CA VAL A 25 0.11 -12.55 1.42
C VAL A 25 0.83 -13.89 1.53
N LYS A 26 1.53 -14.31 0.48
CA LYS A 26 2.38 -15.49 0.52
C LYS A 26 3.78 -15.03 0.82
N LEU A 27 4.26 -15.25 2.04
CA LEU A 27 5.66 -14.94 2.35
C LEU A 27 6.56 -16.02 1.73
N PRO A 28 7.77 -15.68 1.24
CA PRO A 28 8.74 -16.64 0.72
C PRO A 28 8.98 -17.78 1.72
N ASP A 29 9.24 -18.99 1.22
CA ASP A 29 9.35 -20.21 2.00
C ASP A 29 10.46 -20.08 3.06
N SER A 30 10.09 -19.61 4.24
CA SER A 30 10.96 -19.58 5.40
C SER A 30 10.43 -20.60 6.39
N THR A 31 11.29 -21.55 6.74
CA THR A 31 11.07 -22.63 7.71
C THR A 31 10.88 -22.15 9.15
N LYS A 32 10.83 -20.84 9.39
CA LYS A 32 10.59 -20.22 10.69
C LYS A 32 9.27 -19.46 10.64
N ALA A 33 8.45 -19.64 11.69
CA ALA A 33 7.18 -18.95 11.88
C ALA A 33 7.32 -17.46 11.52
N LEU A 34 6.68 -17.09 10.41
CA LEU A 34 6.77 -15.77 9.81
C LEU A 34 6.09 -14.75 10.73
N GLY A 35 6.73 -13.61 10.94
CA GLY A 35 6.05 -12.44 11.49
C GLY A 35 4.88 -12.02 10.58
N SER A 36 3.88 -11.33 11.15
CA SER A 36 2.82 -10.73 10.35
C SER A 36 3.41 -9.81 9.27
N ALA A 37 2.84 -9.83 8.07
CA ALA A 37 3.16 -8.85 7.05
C ALA A 37 2.26 -7.63 7.24
N ARG A 38 2.83 -6.44 7.12
CA ARG A 38 2.03 -5.22 7.11
C ARG A 38 1.50 -4.96 5.71
N VAL A 39 0.19 -4.86 5.58
CA VAL A 39 -0.50 -4.48 4.34
C VAL A 39 -1.03 -3.06 4.47
N VAL A 40 -0.69 -2.21 3.51
CA VAL A 40 -1.11 -0.81 3.45
C VAL A 40 -1.91 -0.58 2.18
N LEU A 41 -3.14 -0.11 2.33
CA LEU A 41 -4.00 0.28 1.21
C LEU A 41 -3.80 1.76 0.93
N LEU A 42 -3.27 2.09 -0.24
CA LEU A 42 -3.05 3.47 -0.67
C LEU A 42 -4.19 3.95 -1.58
N PRO A 43 -4.98 4.95 -1.13
CA PRO A 43 -5.83 5.73 -2.03
C PRO A 43 -5.03 6.45 -3.13
N PRO A 44 -5.67 6.90 -4.22
CA PRO A 44 -5.00 7.54 -5.37
C PRO A 44 -3.99 8.64 -4.98
N LYS A 45 -4.39 9.59 -4.12
CA LYS A 45 -3.51 10.66 -3.62
C LYS A 45 -2.19 10.14 -3.04
N TYR A 46 -2.25 9.06 -2.27
CA TYR A 46 -1.07 8.50 -1.61
C TYR A 46 -0.29 7.54 -2.52
N THR A 47 -0.96 6.94 -3.51
CA THR A 47 -0.31 6.14 -4.56
C THR A 47 0.60 7.03 -5.41
N GLU A 48 0.11 8.18 -5.86
CA GLU A 48 0.91 9.16 -6.59
C GLU A 48 2.09 9.67 -5.75
N LEU A 49 1.85 9.96 -4.47
CA LEU A 49 2.90 10.37 -3.55
C LEU A 49 3.95 9.28 -3.38
N TRP A 50 3.55 8.02 -3.23
CA TRP A 50 4.47 6.89 -3.12
C TRP A 50 5.33 6.75 -4.38
N ASN A 51 4.73 6.74 -5.57
CA ASN A 51 5.45 6.67 -6.84
C ASN A 51 6.49 7.79 -6.97
N LYS A 52 6.07 9.04 -6.67
CA LYS A 52 6.98 10.19 -6.69
C LYS A 52 8.15 10.03 -5.72
N GLN A 53 7.89 9.54 -4.51
CA GLN A 53 8.89 9.37 -3.46
C GLN A 53 9.87 8.22 -3.74
N VAL A 54 9.40 7.14 -4.38
CA VAL A 54 10.27 6.07 -4.89
C VAL A 54 11.18 6.63 -5.98
N GLN A 55 10.60 7.27 -7.00
CA GLN A 55 11.36 7.82 -8.13
C GLN A 55 12.41 8.83 -7.67
N THR A 56 12.03 9.80 -6.82
CA THR A 56 12.96 10.83 -6.32
C THR A 56 14.16 10.21 -5.59
N ARG A 57 13.94 9.11 -4.84
CA ARG A 57 15.04 8.42 -4.14
C ARG A 57 15.94 7.68 -5.11
N LEU A 58 15.35 6.97 -6.06
CA LEU A 58 16.10 6.29 -7.12
C LEU A 58 16.96 7.27 -7.92
N ASP A 59 16.41 8.43 -8.30
CA ASP A 59 17.14 9.49 -8.99
C ASP A 59 18.31 10.00 -8.13
N ASN A 60 18.08 10.26 -6.84
CA ASN A 60 19.14 10.69 -5.94
C ASN A 60 20.23 9.62 -5.77
N TYR A 61 19.85 8.35 -5.61
CA TYR A 61 20.81 7.25 -5.51
C TYR A 61 21.59 7.09 -6.81
N TRP A 62 20.94 7.25 -7.96
CA TRP A 62 21.60 7.22 -9.27
C TRP A 62 22.68 8.30 -9.39
N GLU A 63 22.37 9.55 -9.03
CA GLU A 63 23.34 10.65 -9.11
C GLU A 63 24.53 10.44 -8.15
N ILE A 64 24.30 9.90 -6.96
CA ILE A 64 25.35 9.70 -5.95
C ILE A 64 26.21 8.46 -6.25
N PHE A 65 25.58 7.34 -6.64
CA PHE A 65 26.23 6.02 -6.71
C PHE A 65 26.42 5.51 -8.14
N LYS A 66 26.27 6.37 -9.16
CA LYS A 66 26.43 6.01 -10.58
C LYS A 66 27.65 5.11 -10.88
N PRO A 67 28.87 5.41 -10.38
CA PRO A 67 30.04 4.57 -10.67
C PRO A 67 29.92 3.15 -10.09
N GLU A 68 29.25 3.02 -8.94
CA GLU A 68 29.02 1.74 -8.26
C GLU A 68 27.98 0.90 -9.00
N PHE A 69 26.96 1.52 -9.59
CA PHE A 69 25.92 0.80 -10.34
C PHE A 69 26.42 0.25 -11.66
N VAL A 70 27.35 0.95 -12.33
CA VAL A 70 27.99 0.46 -13.56
C VAL A 70 28.79 -0.81 -13.29
N THR A 71 29.42 -0.90 -12.12
CA THR A 71 30.31 -2.01 -11.74
C THR A 71 29.58 -3.15 -11.02
N ASN A 72 28.49 -2.85 -10.31
CA ASN A 72 27.71 -3.82 -9.56
C ASN A 72 26.20 -3.57 -9.68
N LYS A 73 25.57 -4.27 -10.64
CA LYS A 73 24.13 -4.21 -10.86
C LYS A 73 23.30 -4.70 -9.67
N GLN A 74 23.83 -5.60 -8.84
CA GLN A 74 23.12 -6.11 -7.66
C GLN A 74 22.93 -5.01 -6.61
N ARG A 75 23.88 -4.08 -6.53
CA ARG A 75 23.78 -2.90 -5.66
C ARG A 75 22.60 -2.01 -6.02
N PHE A 76 22.25 -1.89 -7.30
CA PHE A 76 21.05 -1.16 -7.71
C PHE A 76 19.76 -1.78 -7.12
N MET A 77 19.66 -3.12 -7.09
CA MET A 77 18.49 -3.80 -6.49
C MET A 77 18.37 -3.53 -4.98
N GLU A 78 19.50 -3.40 -4.28
CA GLU A 78 19.50 -3.02 -2.87
C GLU A 78 18.97 -1.60 -2.66
N PHE A 79 19.39 -0.65 -3.51
CA PHE A 79 18.92 0.73 -3.46
C PHE A 79 17.46 0.89 -3.91
N ASP A 80 16.98 0.08 -4.85
CA ASP A 80 15.56 0.02 -5.20
C ASP A 80 14.73 -0.41 -4.00
N ARG A 81 15.11 -1.51 -3.35
CA ARG A 81 14.46 -1.98 -2.13
C ARG A 81 14.46 -0.91 -1.04
N LEU A 82 15.59 -0.23 -0.82
CA LEU A 82 15.69 0.88 0.14
C LEU A 82 14.76 2.03 -0.22
N ALA A 83 14.70 2.43 -1.50
CA ALA A 83 13.81 3.47 -1.99
C ALA A 83 12.35 3.15 -1.68
N GLN A 84 11.91 1.91 -1.91
CA GLN A 84 10.56 1.46 -1.62
C GLN A 84 10.22 1.51 -0.12
N ILE A 85 11.13 1.02 0.74
CA ILE A 85 10.95 1.02 2.21
C ILE A 85 10.84 2.45 2.74
N GLU A 86 11.76 3.33 2.32
CA GLU A 86 11.77 4.71 2.78
C GLU A 86 10.56 5.50 2.25
N ALA A 87 10.17 5.28 1.00
CA ALA A 87 8.97 5.88 0.43
C ALA A 87 7.70 5.43 1.17
N LEU A 88 7.58 4.14 1.51
CA LEU A 88 6.47 3.63 2.30
C LEU A 88 6.43 4.28 3.70
N ARG A 89 7.59 4.41 4.37
CA ARG A 89 7.67 5.10 5.67
C ARG A 89 7.23 6.56 5.57
N TYR A 90 7.65 7.26 4.51
CA TYR A 90 7.26 8.64 4.26
C TYR A 90 5.76 8.76 4.03
N VAL A 91 5.19 7.94 3.15
CA VAL A 91 3.76 7.99 2.79
C VAL A 91 2.88 7.62 3.98
N THR A 92 3.21 6.56 4.71
CA THR A 92 2.42 6.17 5.90
C THR A 92 2.48 7.23 7.01
N SER A 93 3.59 7.97 7.13
CA SER A 93 3.69 9.11 8.05
C SER A 93 2.79 10.26 7.62
N ASN A 94 2.73 10.56 6.31
CA ASN A 94 1.80 11.56 5.77
C ASN A 94 0.34 11.12 5.93
N MET A 95 0.01 9.85 5.67
CA MET A 95 -1.33 9.32 5.91
C MET A 95 -1.78 9.47 7.36
N ARG A 96 -0.90 9.15 8.33
CA ARG A 96 -1.21 9.33 9.77
C ARG A 96 -1.44 10.79 10.11
N ARG A 97 -0.66 11.70 9.53
CA ARG A 97 -0.81 13.14 9.74
C ARG A 97 -2.12 13.68 9.15
N ASP A 98 -2.43 13.29 7.92
CA ASP A 98 -3.56 13.81 7.15
C ASP A 98 -4.90 13.20 7.57
N LEU A 99 -4.91 11.91 7.94
CA LEU A 99 -6.14 11.14 8.22
C LEU A 99 -6.37 10.85 9.71
N GLY A 100 -5.39 11.13 10.58
CA GLY A 100 -5.44 10.80 12.00
C GLY A 100 -5.76 9.32 12.23
N ASP A 101 -6.78 9.06 13.06
CA ASP A 101 -7.24 7.70 13.39
C ASP A 101 -7.72 6.90 12.17
N GLY A 102 -8.18 7.59 11.12
CA GLY A 102 -8.60 6.97 9.87
C GLY A 102 -7.48 6.23 9.15
N ALA A 103 -6.21 6.62 9.36
CA ALA A 103 -5.06 5.97 8.75
C ALA A 103 -4.94 4.49 9.18
N SER A 104 -5.32 4.16 10.41
CA SER A 104 -5.27 2.79 10.93
C SER A 104 -6.21 1.83 10.18
N LYS A 105 -7.29 2.35 9.57
CA LYS A 105 -8.21 1.54 8.75
C LYS A 105 -7.57 1.11 7.43
N LEU A 106 -6.55 1.83 6.99
CA LEU A 106 -5.81 1.60 5.73
C LEU A 106 -4.47 0.90 5.96
N MET A 107 -4.16 0.49 7.20
CA MET A 107 -2.93 -0.22 7.56
C MET A 107 -3.29 -1.42 8.43
N LYS A 108 -3.05 -2.63 7.93
CA LYS A 108 -3.38 -3.89 8.61
C LYS A 108 -2.14 -4.74 8.77
N GLU A 109 -2.10 -5.51 9.85
CA GLU A 109 -1.19 -6.65 9.96
C GLU A 109 -1.93 -7.88 9.43
N SER A 110 -1.25 -8.70 8.63
CA SER A 110 -1.80 -9.96 8.16
C SER A 110 -1.90 -10.95 9.32
N SER A 111 -2.84 -11.89 9.23
CA SER A 111 -2.86 -13.05 10.13
C SER A 111 -1.60 -13.91 9.97
N PRO A 112 -1.33 -14.86 10.88
CA PRO A 112 -0.26 -15.85 10.71
C PRO A 112 -0.38 -16.69 9.43
N ALA A 113 -1.60 -16.82 8.89
CA ALA A 113 -1.86 -17.47 7.60
C ALA A 113 -1.71 -16.51 6.40
N GLY A 114 -1.26 -15.27 6.62
CA GLY A 114 -1.08 -14.25 5.59
C GLY A 114 -2.37 -13.53 5.17
N GLN A 115 -3.49 -13.76 5.86
CA GLN A 115 -4.79 -13.20 5.46
C GLN A 115 -4.96 -11.76 5.94
N PHE A 116 -5.62 -10.92 5.14
CA PHE A 116 -5.97 -9.55 5.51
C PHE A 116 -7.31 -9.14 4.89
N GLU A 117 -7.93 -8.11 5.48
CA GLU A 117 -9.21 -7.58 5.02
C GLU A 117 -9.30 -6.06 5.21
N PHE A 118 -9.80 -5.38 4.17
CA PHE A 118 -10.19 -3.98 4.19
C PHE A 118 -11.68 -3.87 3.84
N THR A 119 -12.48 -3.40 4.79
CA THR A 119 -13.93 -3.23 4.66
C THR A 119 -14.30 -1.75 4.52
N VAL A 120 -15.45 -1.46 3.90
CA VAL A 120 -16.01 -0.09 3.81
C VAL A 120 -15.04 0.85 3.08
N ILE A 121 -14.44 0.35 2.00
CA ILE A 121 -13.51 1.11 1.16
C ILE A 121 -14.30 1.75 0.03
N PRO A 122 -14.22 3.08 -0.20
CA PRO A 122 -14.87 3.72 -1.33
C PRO A 122 -14.51 3.05 -2.66
N PHE A 123 -15.39 3.12 -3.65
CA PHE A 123 -15.03 2.67 -4.99
C PHE A 123 -13.89 3.51 -5.56
N GLY A 124 -12.99 2.85 -6.29
CA GLY A 124 -11.81 3.47 -6.89
C GLY A 124 -10.66 2.49 -7.08
N THR A 125 -9.57 3.01 -7.64
CA THR A 125 -8.31 2.29 -7.83
C THR A 125 -7.38 2.54 -6.65
N TYR A 126 -6.81 1.48 -6.11
CA TYR A 126 -5.93 1.53 -4.96
C TYR A 126 -4.63 0.78 -5.25
N GLN A 127 -3.54 1.20 -4.59
CA GLN A 127 -2.31 0.41 -4.53
C GLN A 127 -2.24 -0.31 -3.19
N LEU A 128 -2.21 -1.64 -3.20
CA LEU A 128 -1.84 -2.42 -2.02
C LEU A 128 -0.32 -2.52 -1.94
N LEU A 129 0.25 -2.05 -0.84
CA LEU A 129 1.65 -2.26 -0.49
C LEU A 129 1.75 -3.32 0.59
N VAL A 130 2.69 -4.24 0.44
CA VAL A 130 3.05 -5.19 1.50
C VAL A 130 4.44 -4.85 1.98
N GLN A 131 4.62 -4.81 3.30
CA GLN A 131 5.92 -4.76 3.95
C GLN A 131 6.08 -6.00 4.83
N ALA A 132 7.17 -6.73 4.63
CA ALA A 132 7.48 -7.89 5.45
C ALA A 132 8.98 -7.97 5.72
N THR A 133 9.36 -8.69 6.77
CA THR A 133 10.76 -9.02 7.04
C THR A 133 11.00 -10.48 6.68
N VAL A 134 11.86 -10.73 5.70
CA VAL A 134 12.23 -12.07 5.23
C VAL A 134 13.73 -12.24 5.40
N ASN A 135 14.17 -13.28 6.09
CA ASN A 135 15.60 -13.53 6.37
C ASN A 135 16.33 -12.32 7.00
N GLY A 136 15.65 -11.56 7.87
CA GLY A 136 16.20 -10.35 8.51
C GLY A 136 16.26 -9.11 7.60
N GLN A 137 15.68 -9.19 6.41
CA GLN A 137 15.63 -8.10 5.45
C GLN A 137 14.19 -7.63 5.25
N ASP A 138 13.97 -6.32 5.42
CA ASP A 138 12.70 -5.70 5.05
C ASP A 138 12.56 -5.67 3.54
N ILE A 139 11.38 -6.04 3.06
CA ILE A 139 11.01 -6.05 1.65
C ILE A 139 9.67 -5.35 1.49
N VAL A 140 9.50 -4.66 0.37
CA VAL A 140 8.24 -4.04 -0.03
C VAL A 140 7.91 -4.50 -1.43
N TRP A 141 6.64 -4.81 -1.69
CA TRP A 141 6.12 -5.00 -3.03
C TRP A 141 4.68 -4.52 -3.10
N SER A 142 4.15 -4.44 -4.31
CA SER A 142 2.87 -3.79 -4.52
C SER A 142 2.01 -4.42 -5.61
N LYS A 143 0.71 -4.20 -5.50
CA LYS A 143 -0.28 -4.62 -6.49
C LYS A 143 -1.42 -3.60 -6.56
N ALA A 144 -1.80 -3.20 -7.76
CA ALA A 144 -2.98 -2.37 -7.98
C ALA A 144 -4.26 -3.21 -7.85
N VAL A 145 -5.31 -2.60 -7.32
CA VAL A 145 -6.64 -3.22 -7.15
C VAL A 145 -7.73 -2.19 -7.45
N ASP A 146 -8.67 -2.57 -8.31
CA ASP A 146 -9.83 -1.75 -8.68
C ASP A 146 -11.08 -2.21 -7.93
N VAL A 147 -11.61 -1.34 -7.07
CA VAL A 147 -12.85 -1.57 -6.32
C VAL A 147 -14.00 -0.88 -7.03
N GLN A 148 -14.85 -1.66 -7.70
CA GLN A 148 -15.98 -1.15 -8.50
C GLN A 148 -17.33 -1.81 -8.15
N SER A 149 -17.36 -2.69 -7.15
CA SER A 149 -18.56 -3.38 -6.68
C SER A 149 -18.54 -3.55 -5.17
N ASP A 150 -19.72 -3.78 -4.60
CA ASP A 150 -19.92 -4.20 -3.21
C ASP A 150 -19.57 -5.68 -2.98
N ILE A 151 -19.45 -6.47 -4.05
CA ILE A 151 -18.91 -7.83 -4.01
C ILE A 151 -17.44 -7.80 -3.55
N PRO A 152 -17.05 -8.59 -2.52
CA PRO A 152 -15.68 -8.67 -2.06
C PRO A 152 -14.70 -9.08 -3.17
N ILE A 153 -13.60 -8.34 -3.28
CA ILE A 153 -12.52 -8.63 -4.23
C ILE A 153 -11.46 -9.46 -3.52
N PHE A 154 -11.12 -10.60 -4.12
CA PHE A 154 -10.09 -11.50 -3.61
C PHE A 154 -8.76 -11.22 -4.29
N VAL A 155 -7.72 -10.90 -3.50
CA VAL A 155 -6.40 -10.53 -4.00
C VAL A 155 -5.34 -11.48 -3.45
N ASP A 156 -4.65 -12.18 -4.35
CA ASP A 156 -3.38 -12.83 -4.04
C ASP A 156 -2.25 -11.82 -4.26
N LEU A 157 -1.57 -11.43 -3.18
CA LEU A 157 -0.42 -10.53 -3.21
C LEU A 157 0.89 -11.28 -3.49
N GLY A 158 0.87 -12.61 -3.56
CA GLY A 158 2.02 -13.42 -3.92
C GLY A 158 3.22 -13.25 -2.99
N LYS A 159 4.39 -13.61 -3.53
CA LYS A 159 5.73 -13.43 -2.93
C LYS A 159 6.41 -12.22 -3.63
N PRO A 160 7.37 -11.53 -2.97
CA PRO A 160 8.22 -10.55 -3.64
C PRO A 160 8.85 -11.14 -4.91
N VAL A 161 8.88 -10.37 -6.00
CA VAL A 161 9.58 -10.75 -7.22
C VAL A 161 11.08 -10.71 -6.90
N SER A 162 11.76 -11.85 -7.08
CA SER A 162 13.18 -12.05 -6.77
C SER A 162 14.08 -11.50 -7.86
#